data_AF-A0A2W1JC72-F1
#
_entry.id   AF-A0A2W1JC72-F1
#
_cell.length_a   1.000
_cell.length_b   1.000
_cell.length_c   1.000
_cell.angle_alpha   90.00
_cell.angle_beta   90.00
_cell.angle_gamma   90.00
#
_symmetry.space_group_name_H-M   'P 1'
#
loop_
_entity.id
_entity.type
_entity.pdbx_description
1 polymer ?
#
loop_
_entity_poly.entity_id
_entity_poly.type
_entity_poly.pdbx_seq_one_letter_code
_entity_poly.pdbx_strand_id
1 'polypeptide(L)'
;MSISQQRLHKLEIIKLKNVRDVCISFENKNITGILGPNGYGKSTILHALACCFQPPNQGQEDYKFSDFFLPSPDALWAGSELRLVHTYRQSSQLHEGVEQVYGKSSDRWKPIYKRRPTRNVHYFGVDSCVPLIESEKRNVKINYSTENLSEDIITTILEKASYCLNRKYTAYNIHKHGKGRRFIGVEANGIRYSALSMSAGEQKMFLLL
;
A
#
# COMPACT_ATOMS: atom_id res chain seq x y z
N MET A 1 20.08 -7.27 8.48
CA MET A 1 20.16 -8.56 7.77
C MET A 1 19.12 -8.55 6.67
N SER A 2 19.46 -8.98 5.45
CA SER A 2 18.52 -8.97 4.33
C SER A 2 17.48 -10.08 4.50
N ILE A 3 16.20 -9.72 4.41
CA ILE A 3 15.07 -10.65 4.41
C ILE A 3 14.62 -10.84 2.96
N SER A 4 14.38 -12.07 2.55
CA SER A 4 13.99 -12.42 1.18
C SER A 4 13.01 -13.60 1.15
N GLN A 5 12.54 -13.97 -0.05
CA GLN A 5 11.67 -15.13 -0.31
C GLN A 5 10.43 -15.20 0.61
N GLN A 6 9.83 -14.03 0.86
CA GLN A 6 8.75 -13.92 1.83
C GLN A 6 7.41 -14.37 1.25
N ARG A 7 6.76 -15.33 1.90
CA ARG A 7 5.44 -15.84 1.49
C ARG A 7 4.44 -15.74 2.64
N LEU A 8 3.26 -15.22 2.35
CA LEU A 8 2.12 -15.26 3.26
C LEU A 8 1.34 -16.55 2.99
N HIS A 9 1.02 -17.30 4.03
CA HIS A 9 0.33 -18.59 3.90
C HIS A 9 -1.09 -18.53 4.45
N LYS A 10 -1.27 -17.89 5.61
CA LYS A 10 -2.56 -17.87 6.30
C LYS A 10 -2.77 -16.60 7.09
N LEU A 11 -4.02 -16.15 7.15
CA LEU A 11 -4.51 -15.16 8.10
C LEU A 11 -5.73 -15.73 8.82
N GLU A 12 -5.66 -15.80 10.14
CA GLU A 12 -6.78 -16.16 11.01
C GLU A 12 -7.20 -14.92 11.79
N ILE A 13 -8.48 -14.58 11.73
CA ILE A 13 -9.07 -13.50 12.52
C ILE A 13 -10.04 -14.17 13.48
N ILE A 14 -9.67 -14.22 14.76
CA ILE A 14 -10.56 -14.67 15.81
C ILE A 14 -11.60 -13.57 16.06
N LYS A 15 -11.14 -12.34 16.24
CA LYS A 15 -12.01 -11.17 16.40
C LYS A 15 -11.31 -9.89 15.95
N LEU A 16 -11.91 -9.17 15.01
CA LEU A 16 -11.46 -7.83 14.63
C LEU A 16 -12.62 -7.04 14.01
N LYS A 17 -12.99 -5.92 14.64
CA LYS A 17 -14.22 -5.19 14.31
C LYS A 17 -15.43 -6.13 14.30
N ASN A 18 -16.07 -6.30 13.15
CA ASN A 18 -17.20 -7.21 12.95
C ASN A 18 -16.81 -8.54 12.29
N VAL A 19 -15.53 -8.74 11.96
CA VAL A 19 -15.01 -10.01 11.46
C VAL A 19 -14.74 -10.92 12.66
N ARG A 20 -15.30 -12.12 12.64
CA ARG A 20 -15.15 -13.14 13.69
C ARG A 20 -14.91 -14.49 13.04
N ASP A 21 -14.00 -15.26 13.62
CA ASP A 21 -13.72 -16.66 13.27
C ASP A 21 -13.53 -16.90 11.76
N VAL A 22 -12.73 -16.05 11.12
CA VAL A 22 -12.40 -16.16 9.68
C VAL A 22 -10.99 -16.70 9.50
N CYS A 23 -10.83 -17.73 8.68
CA CYS A 23 -9.52 -18.26 8.26
C CYS A 23 -9.38 -18.11 6.74
N ILE A 24 -8.32 -17.42 6.31
CA ILE A 24 -8.00 -17.18 4.90
C ILE A 24 -6.68 -17.85 4.58
N SER A 25 -6.69 -18.80 3.64
CA SER A 25 -5.48 -19.41 3.09
C SER A 25 -5.07 -18.71 1.79
N PHE A 26 -3.78 -18.37 1.72
CA PHE A 26 -3.11 -17.77 0.56
C PHE A 26 -2.27 -18.80 -0.20
N GLU A 27 -2.42 -20.09 0.12
CA GLU A 27 -1.63 -21.12 -0.52
C GLU A 27 -1.87 -21.19 -2.02
N ASN A 28 -0.77 -21.33 -2.75
CA ASN A 28 -0.70 -21.48 -4.20
C ASN A 28 -1.33 -20.32 -4.98
N LYS A 29 -1.42 -19.12 -4.37
CA LYS A 29 -2.03 -17.94 -4.97
C LYS A 29 -1.10 -16.74 -4.85
N ASN A 30 -0.77 -16.10 -5.98
CA ASN A 30 -0.04 -14.84 -5.99
C ASN A 30 -0.97 -13.61 -5.93
N ILE A 31 -2.24 -13.80 -6.27
CA ILE A 31 -3.27 -12.77 -6.28
C ILE A 31 -4.50 -13.35 -5.56
N THR A 32 -5.06 -12.59 -4.62
CA THR A 32 -6.27 -12.98 -3.88
C THR A 32 -7.30 -11.86 -3.97
N GLY A 33 -8.49 -12.17 -4.49
CA GLY A 33 -9.63 -11.27 -4.49
C GLY A 33 -10.48 -11.46 -3.23
N ILE A 34 -10.84 -10.37 -2.55
CA ILE A 34 -11.78 -10.38 -1.42
C ILE A 34 -13.03 -9.61 -1.85
N LEU A 35 -14.12 -10.35 -2.08
CA LEU A 35 -15.39 -9.81 -2.60
C LEU A 35 -16.52 -10.01 -1.60
N GLY A 36 -17.56 -9.18 -1.71
CA GLY A 36 -18.75 -9.26 -0.85
C GLY A 36 -19.41 -7.90 -0.64
N PRO A 37 -20.60 -7.86 0.00
CA PRO A 37 -21.35 -6.63 0.23
C PRO A 37 -20.63 -5.63 1.13
N ASN A 38 -21.10 -4.38 1.13
CA ASN A 38 -20.60 -3.37 2.07
C ASN A 38 -20.86 -3.80 3.51
N GLY A 39 -19.93 -3.48 4.41
CA GLY A 39 -20.01 -3.88 5.81
C GLY A 39 -19.46 -5.28 6.13
N TYR A 40 -19.17 -6.16 5.17
CA TYR A 40 -18.70 -7.54 5.46
C TYR A 40 -17.21 -7.66 5.86
N GLY A 41 -16.55 -6.56 6.21
CA GLY A 41 -15.18 -6.61 6.73
C GLY A 41 -14.06 -6.75 5.69
N LYS A 42 -14.34 -6.62 4.38
CA LYS A 42 -13.33 -6.67 3.31
C LYS A 42 -12.16 -5.71 3.56
N SER A 43 -12.45 -4.43 3.77
CA SER A 43 -11.43 -3.42 4.09
C SER A 43 -10.75 -3.70 5.42
N THR A 44 -11.46 -4.30 6.38
CA THR A 44 -10.89 -4.69 7.69
C THR A 44 -9.79 -5.75 7.51
N ILE A 45 -10.00 -6.74 6.65
CA ILE A 45 -9.00 -7.75 6.31
C ILE A 45 -7.76 -7.10 5.66
N LEU A 46 -7.98 -6.20 4.70
CA LEU A 46 -6.87 -5.49 4.03
C LEU A 46 -6.08 -4.61 5.01
N HIS A 47 -6.76 -3.87 5.88
CA HIS A 47 -6.13 -3.05 6.92
C HIS A 47 -5.34 -3.91 7.91
N ALA A 48 -5.88 -5.04 8.34
CA ALA A 48 -5.18 -5.97 9.23
C ALA A 48 -3.88 -6.47 8.59
N LEU A 49 -3.94 -6.93 7.34
CA LEU A 49 -2.75 -7.37 6.59
C LEU A 49 -1.70 -6.28 6.45
N ALA A 50 -2.12 -5.03 6.20
CA ALA A 50 -1.20 -3.89 6.14
C ALA A 50 -0.46 -3.67 7.46
N CYS A 51 -1.16 -3.80 8.59
CA CYS A 51 -0.60 -3.61 9.91
C CYS A 51 0.29 -4.76 10.42
N CYS A 52 0.24 -5.93 9.79
CA CYS A 52 0.99 -7.09 10.27
C CYS A 52 2.52 -6.92 10.14
N PHE A 53 2.99 -6.05 9.25
CA PHE A 53 4.41 -5.95 8.92
C PHE A 53 4.99 -4.59 9.31
N GLN A 54 6.31 -4.52 9.45
CA GLN A 54 7.06 -3.26 9.51
C GLN A 54 7.90 -3.08 8.24
N PRO A 55 8.14 -1.84 7.79
CA PRO A 55 8.95 -1.61 6.58
C PRO A 55 10.42 -2.00 6.79
N PRO A 56 11.12 -2.47 5.74
CA PRO A 56 12.56 -2.77 5.81
C PRO A 56 13.45 -1.54 5.95
N ASN A 57 13.04 -0.39 5.40
CA ASN A 57 13.85 0.82 5.35
C ASN A 57 13.14 2.02 5.98
N GLN A 58 13.93 2.98 6.49
CA GLN A 58 13.40 4.26 6.97
C GLN A 58 12.80 5.06 5.81
N GLY A 59 11.70 5.76 6.06
CA GLY A 59 11.00 6.58 5.07
C GLY A 59 9.96 5.82 4.23
N GLN A 60 9.83 4.51 4.41
CA GLN A 60 8.70 3.74 3.89
C GLN A 60 7.51 3.80 4.85
N GLU A 61 6.31 3.58 4.31
CA GLU A 61 5.07 3.61 5.08
C GLU A 61 5.06 2.52 6.16
N ASP A 62 4.79 2.94 7.41
CA ASP A 62 4.72 2.06 8.57
C ASP A 62 3.29 2.03 9.12
N TYR A 63 2.44 1.21 8.49
CA TYR A 63 1.02 1.10 8.85
C TYR A 63 0.85 0.48 10.23
N LYS A 64 0.23 1.19 11.16
CA LYS A 64 -0.04 0.73 12.53
C LYS A 64 -1.52 0.42 12.69
N PHE A 65 -1.84 -0.46 13.63
CA PHE A 65 -3.24 -0.75 13.94
C PHE A 65 -3.99 0.51 14.39
N SER A 66 -3.32 1.46 15.05
CA SER A 66 -3.91 2.76 15.39
C SER A 66 -4.37 3.59 14.20
N ASP A 67 -3.83 3.35 13.00
CA ASP A 67 -4.12 4.16 11.82
C ASP A 67 -5.47 3.77 11.17
N PHE A 68 -5.88 2.50 11.31
CA PHE A 68 -7.12 1.96 10.75
C PHE A 68 -8.16 1.51 11.81
N PHE A 69 -7.71 1.35 13.05
CA PHE A 69 -8.50 0.88 14.20
C PHE A 69 -8.40 1.89 15.36
N LEU A 70 -8.75 3.14 15.05
CA LEU A 70 -8.88 4.23 16.01
C LEU A 70 -9.89 3.84 17.10
N PRO A 71 -9.51 3.86 18.39
CA PRO A 71 -10.45 3.59 19.46
C PRO A 71 -11.48 4.73 19.57
N SER A 72 -12.74 4.38 19.78
CA SER A 72 -13.81 5.30 20.15
C SER A 72 -14.49 4.81 21.44
N PRO A 73 -15.30 5.65 22.11
CA PRO A 73 -16.07 5.22 23.28
C PRO A 73 -16.88 3.94 23.02
N ASP A 74 -17.44 3.80 21.81
CA ASP A 74 -18.24 2.65 21.39
C ASP A 74 -17.40 1.46 20.90
N ALA A 75 -16.10 1.67 20.63
CA ALA A 75 -15.23 0.68 20.02
C ALA A 75 -13.78 0.81 20.49
N LEU A 76 -13.49 0.25 21.67
CA LEU A 76 -12.12 0.18 22.20
C LEU A 76 -11.25 -0.88 21.52
N TRP A 77 -11.86 -1.78 20.75
CA TRP A 77 -11.22 -2.93 20.08
C TRP A 77 -10.54 -3.94 21.02
N ALA A 78 -10.77 -3.84 22.33
CA ALA A 78 -10.23 -4.78 23.31
C ALA A 78 -10.70 -6.22 23.04
N GLY A 79 -9.79 -7.18 23.18
CA GLY A 79 -10.02 -8.58 22.85
C GLY A 79 -10.01 -8.87 21.34
N SER A 80 -9.52 -7.93 20.51
CA SER A 80 -9.22 -8.27 19.11
C SER A 80 -8.03 -9.22 19.08
N GLU A 81 -8.09 -10.24 18.23
CA GLU A 81 -7.03 -11.22 18.05
C GLU A 81 -7.04 -11.73 16.60
N LEU A 82 -5.83 -11.80 16.01
CA LEU A 82 -5.59 -12.39 14.70
C LEU A 82 -4.20 -13.05 14.67
N ARG A 83 -4.03 -14.03 13.80
CA ARG A 83 -2.80 -14.79 13.63
C ARG A 83 -2.40 -14.81 12.18
N LEU A 84 -1.11 -14.63 11.93
CA LEU A 84 -0.51 -14.61 10.61
C LEU A 84 0.47 -15.77 10.52
N VAL A 85 0.36 -16.59 9.48
CA VAL A 85 1.33 -17.64 9.18
C VAL A 85 2.08 -17.26 7.91
N HIS A 86 3.40 -17.18 7.99
CA HIS A 86 4.24 -16.76 6.87
C HIS A 86 5.61 -17.45 6.88
N THR A 87 6.27 -17.46 5.72
CA THR A 87 7.65 -17.91 5.54
C THR A 87 8.51 -16.72 5.15
N TYR A 88 9.78 -16.72 5.59
CA TYR A 88 10.80 -15.81 5.08
C TYR A 88 12.19 -16.44 5.18
N ARG A 89 13.10 -15.96 4.36
CA ARG A 89 14.53 -16.31 4.43
C ARG A 89 15.30 -15.14 5.04
N GLN A 90 16.16 -15.45 6.00
CA GLN A 90 17.10 -14.50 6.61
C GLN A 90 18.51 -15.01 6.36
N SER A 91 19.22 -14.34 5.45
CA SER A 91 20.52 -14.82 4.95
C SER A 91 20.41 -16.27 4.41
N SER A 92 21.12 -17.25 5.00
CA SER A 92 21.06 -18.66 4.61
C SER A 92 19.91 -19.43 5.28
N GLN A 93 19.34 -18.90 6.37
CA GLN A 93 18.33 -19.59 7.17
C GLN A 93 16.93 -19.37 6.60
N LEU A 94 16.21 -20.47 6.38
CA LEU A 94 14.80 -20.46 6.01
C LEU A 94 13.95 -20.62 7.28
N HIS A 95 13.01 -19.71 7.49
CA HIS A 95 12.03 -19.77 8.57
C HIS A 95 10.67 -20.09 7.97
N GLU A 96 10.25 -21.34 8.06
CA GLU A 96 8.98 -21.81 7.49
C GLU A 96 7.86 -21.85 8.52
N GLY A 97 6.64 -21.49 8.08
CA GLY A 97 5.45 -21.62 8.91
C GLY A 97 5.47 -20.77 10.18
N VAL A 98 6.17 -19.63 10.16
CA VAL A 98 6.27 -18.73 11.32
C VAL A 98 4.89 -18.18 11.63
N GLU A 99 4.42 -18.45 12.84
CA GLU A 99 3.19 -17.89 13.37
C GLU A 99 3.48 -16.58 14.12
N GLN A 100 2.71 -15.54 13.80
CA GLN A 100 2.72 -14.26 14.50
C GLN A 100 1.32 -13.94 14.98
N VAL A 101 1.18 -13.77 16.30
CA VAL A 101 -0.10 -13.47 16.96
C VAL A 101 -0.15 -11.98 17.25
N TYR A 102 -1.24 -11.34 16.83
CA TYR A 102 -1.53 -9.94 17.10
C TYR A 102 -2.82 -9.85 17.89
N GLY A 103 -2.88 -8.90 18.81
CA GLY A 103 -4.10 -8.66 19.53
C GLY A 103 -4.08 -7.35 20.30
N LYS A 104 -5.27 -6.90 20.72
CA LYS A 104 -5.41 -5.71 21.53
C LYS A 104 -5.84 -6.10 22.94
N SER A 105 -4.92 -6.00 23.89
CA SER A 105 -5.26 -5.98 25.32
C SER A 105 -5.93 -4.65 25.67
N SER A 106 -6.37 -4.48 26.92
CA SER A 106 -7.04 -3.25 27.36
C SER A 106 -6.20 -1.98 27.15
N ASP A 107 -4.87 -2.10 27.15
CA ASP A 107 -3.91 -1.01 27.03
C ASP A 107 -3.46 -0.72 25.58
N ARG A 108 -2.96 -1.74 24.87
CA ARG A 108 -2.29 -1.56 23.57
C ARG A 108 -2.36 -2.78 22.66
N TRP A 109 -2.05 -2.54 21.39
CA TRP A 109 -1.80 -3.60 20.42
C TRP A 109 -0.48 -4.32 20.72
N LYS A 110 -0.51 -5.64 20.64
CA LYS A 110 0.62 -6.56 20.72
C LYS A 110 0.75 -7.31 19.38
N PRO A 111 1.96 -7.72 18.97
CA PRO A 111 3.23 -7.37 19.59
C PRO A 111 3.55 -5.88 19.39
N ILE A 112 4.53 -5.35 20.11
CA ILE A 112 5.02 -3.99 19.84
C ILE A 112 5.48 -3.89 18.39
N TYR A 113 5.24 -2.74 17.75
CA TYR A 113 5.41 -2.60 16.29
C TYR A 113 6.80 -2.96 15.75
N LYS A 114 7.86 -2.77 16.56
CA LYS A 114 9.25 -3.16 16.23
C LYS A 114 9.50 -4.67 16.14
N ARG A 115 8.59 -5.49 16.69
CA ARG A 115 8.68 -6.96 16.67
C ARG A 115 7.90 -7.59 15.52
N ARG A 116 7.23 -6.78 14.70
CA ARG A 116 6.52 -7.28 13.52
C ARG A 116 7.53 -7.83 12.51
N PRO A 117 7.17 -8.85 11.74
CA PRO A 117 7.99 -9.29 10.61
C PRO A 117 8.22 -8.12 9.65
N THR A 118 9.44 -8.01 9.15
CA THR A 118 9.78 -6.99 8.15
C THR A 118 9.24 -7.40 6.79
N ARG A 119 8.48 -6.54 6.11
CA ARG A 119 8.03 -6.76 4.72
C ARG A 119 7.70 -5.41 4.09
N ASN A 120 8.07 -5.21 2.83
CA ASN A 120 7.61 -4.03 2.10
C ASN A 120 6.14 -4.20 1.74
N VAL A 121 5.27 -3.36 2.32
CA VAL A 121 3.82 -3.41 2.12
C VAL A 121 3.36 -2.07 1.60
N HIS A 122 2.52 -2.11 0.56
CA HIS A 122 1.88 -0.93 -0.01
C HIS A 122 0.37 -1.08 0.14
N TYR A 123 -0.28 -0.10 0.73
CA TYR A 123 -1.73 -0.05 0.86
C TYR A 123 -2.29 1.08 -0.01
N PHE A 124 -3.27 0.74 -0.84
CA PHE A 124 -3.94 1.69 -1.72
C PHE A 124 -5.41 1.78 -1.34
N GLY A 125 -5.75 2.79 -0.53
CA GLY A 125 -7.13 3.12 -0.16
C GLY A 125 -7.85 3.96 -1.22
N VAL A 126 -9.14 4.22 -1.01
CA VAL A 126 -9.95 5.05 -1.93
C VAL A 126 -9.36 6.45 -2.09
N ASP A 127 -8.87 7.05 -1.01
CA ASP A 127 -8.22 8.36 -1.03
C ASP A 127 -6.99 8.39 -1.94
N SER A 128 -6.23 7.28 -2.00
CA SER A 128 -5.08 7.14 -2.90
C SER A 128 -5.46 7.02 -4.38
N CYS A 129 -6.76 6.97 -4.70
CA CYS A 129 -7.30 6.90 -6.04
C CYS A 129 -8.00 8.20 -6.48
N VAL A 130 -8.12 9.19 -5.58
CA VAL A 130 -8.70 10.50 -5.91
C VAL A 130 -7.70 11.25 -6.79
N PRO A 131 -8.10 11.67 -8.01
CA PRO A 131 -7.24 12.45 -8.89
C PRO A 131 -6.69 13.71 -8.20
N LEU A 132 -5.44 14.07 -8.51
CA LEU A 132 -4.81 15.26 -7.94
C LEU A 132 -5.65 16.54 -8.13
N ILE A 133 -6.35 16.65 -9.26
CA ILE A 133 -7.21 17.81 -9.54
C ILE A 133 -8.43 17.89 -8.61
N GLU A 134 -9.00 16.75 -8.19
CA GLU A 134 -10.15 16.72 -7.28
C GLU A 134 -9.76 17.06 -5.84
N SER A 135 -8.50 16.78 -5.46
CA SER A 135 -7.95 17.14 -4.14
C SER A 135 -7.36 18.56 -4.09
N GLU A 136 -7.21 19.23 -5.24
CA GLU A 136 -6.64 20.57 -5.30
C GLU A 136 -7.70 21.63 -4.93
N LYS A 137 -7.38 22.45 -3.94
CA LYS A 137 -8.33 23.43 -3.35
C LYS A 137 -8.06 24.87 -3.80
N ARG A 138 -7.01 25.10 -4.59
CA ARG A 138 -6.56 26.43 -5.00
C ARG A 138 -7.12 26.80 -6.38
N ASN A 139 -7.76 27.97 -6.46
CA ASN A 139 -8.19 28.58 -7.72
C ASN A 139 -7.10 29.50 -8.31
N VAL A 140 -5.87 28.98 -8.49
CA VAL A 140 -4.73 29.77 -9.01
C VAL A 140 -3.93 28.94 -10.02
N LYS A 141 -3.35 29.60 -11.03
CA LYS A 141 -2.42 28.99 -11.99
C LYS A 141 -1.26 28.29 -11.27
N ILE A 142 -1.05 27.01 -11.57
CA ILE A 142 0.00 26.18 -10.97
C ILE A 142 1.29 26.35 -11.80
N ASN A 143 2.32 26.96 -11.19
CA ASN A 143 3.67 27.09 -11.77
C ASN A 143 4.57 25.95 -11.25
N TYR A 144 5.38 25.34 -12.11
CA TYR A 144 6.30 24.27 -11.71
C TYR A 144 7.60 24.24 -12.52
N SER A 145 8.64 23.58 -11.99
CA SER A 145 9.93 23.34 -12.66
C SER A 145 10.19 21.84 -12.86
N THR A 146 10.98 21.45 -13.87
CA THR A 146 11.16 20.04 -14.26
C THR A 146 12.45 19.41 -13.72
N GLU A 147 12.30 18.27 -13.05
CA GLU A 147 13.28 17.26 -12.63
C GLU A 147 13.73 16.24 -13.68
N ASN A 148 15.04 16.05 -13.92
CA ASN A 148 15.53 14.84 -14.62
C ASN A 148 15.83 13.71 -13.62
N LEU A 149 15.30 12.52 -13.89
CA LEU A 149 15.54 11.26 -13.16
C LEU A 149 16.57 10.39 -13.92
N SER A 150 17.01 9.27 -13.34
CA SER A 150 17.84 8.30 -14.06
C SER A 150 17.09 7.70 -15.26
N GLU A 151 17.77 7.61 -16.40
CA GLU A 151 17.18 7.20 -17.68
C GLU A 151 16.63 5.75 -17.65
N ASP A 152 17.28 4.83 -16.93
CA ASP A 152 16.87 3.42 -16.85
C ASP A 152 15.52 3.24 -16.15
N ILE A 153 15.29 3.98 -15.07
CA ILE A 153 14.03 3.92 -14.30
C ILE A 153 12.90 4.51 -15.13
N ILE A 154 13.14 5.67 -15.78
CA ILE A 154 12.16 6.30 -16.66
C ILE A 154 11.75 5.34 -17.78
N THR A 155 12.73 4.71 -18.43
CA THR A 155 12.47 3.75 -19.53
C THR A 155 11.58 2.61 -19.04
N THR A 156 11.90 2.02 -17.89
CA THR A 156 11.09 0.94 -17.29
C THR A 156 9.67 1.39 -16.97
N ILE A 157 9.49 2.59 -16.40
CA ILE A 157 8.17 3.15 -16.08
C ILE A 157 7.36 3.35 -17.36
N LEU A 158 7.96 3.96 -18.39
CA LEU A 158 7.30 4.25 -19.66
C LEU A 158 6.88 2.96 -20.39
N GLU A 159 7.74 1.95 -20.43
CA GLU A 159 7.44 0.64 -21.04
C GLU A 159 6.26 -0.04 -20.33
N LYS A 160 6.31 -0.13 -19.00
CA LYS A 160 5.24 -0.77 -18.22
C LYS A 160 3.93 0.00 -18.30
N ALA A 161 3.97 1.33 -18.15
CA ALA A 161 2.78 2.17 -18.28
C ALA A 161 2.17 2.03 -19.68
N SER A 162 3.02 2.01 -20.72
CA SER A 162 2.55 1.86 -22.09
C SER A 162 1.87 0.52 -22.35
N TYR A 163 2.45 -0.55 -21.81
CA TYR A 163 1.88 -1.89 -21.88
C TYR A 163 0.53 -1.96 -21.14
N CYS A 164 0.49 -1.52 -19.88
CA CYS A 164 -0.70 -1.63 -19.04
C CYS A 164 -1.88 -0.76 -19.52
N LEU A 165 -1.61 0.44 -20.03
CA LEU A 165 -2.64 1.38 -20.50
C LEU A 165 -2.90 1.27 -22.01
N ASN A 166 -2.19 0.38 -22.70
CA ASN A 166 -2.24 0.21 -24.16
C ASN A 166 -2.10 1.56 -24.90
N ARG A 167 -1.14 2.39 -24.45
CA ARG A 167 -0.91 3.75 -24.98
C ARG A 167 0.58 4.07 -24.93
N LYS A 168 1.18 4.49 -26.04
CA LYS A 168 2.63 4.79 -26.07
C LYS A 168 2.96 6.09 -25.32
N TYR A 169 3.70 5.97 -24.23
CA TYR A 169 4.30 7.09 -23.51
C TYR A 169 5.75 7.28 -23.94
N THR A 170 6.13 8.52 -24.30
CA THR A 170 7.45 8.85 -24.85
C THR A 170 8.33 9.67 -23.93
N ALA A 171 7.76 10.30 -22.90
CA ALA A 171 8.51 11.06 -21.91
C ALA A 171 7.85 11.00 -20.54
N TYR A 172 8.67 11.09 -19.49
CA TYR A 172 8.26 11.19 -18.10
C TYR A 172 9.04 12.32 -17.43
N ASN A 173 8.33 13.22 -16.77
CA ASN A 173 8.87 14.43 -16.17
C ASN A 173 8.39 14.54 -14.73
N ILE A 174 9.24 15.03 -13.82
CA ILE A 174 8.80 15.45 -12.48
C ILE A 174 8.65 16.95 -12.47
N HIS A 175 7.48 17.43 -12.07
CA HIS A 175 7.18 18.83 -11.87
C HIS A 175 7.24 19.18 -10.38
N LYS A 176 8.10 20.14 -10.02
CA LYS A 176 8.22 20.70 -8.67
C LYS A 176 7.38 21.96 -8.55
N HIS A 177 6.49 21.98 -7.56
CA HIS A 177 5.71 23.15 -7.19
C HIS A 177 6.22 23.75 -5.88
N GLY A 178 6.03 25.06 -5.70
CA GLY A 178 6.38 25.77 -4.47
C GLY A 178 5.78 25.09 -3.23
N LYS A 179 6.55 25.05 -2.13
CA LYS A 179 6.29 24.28 -0.88
C LYS A 179 6.54 22.76 -0.97
N GLY A 180 7.40 22.31 -1.88
CA GLY A 180 7.91 20.93 -1.87
C GLY A 180 6.96 19.87 -2.44
N ARG A 181 5.81 20.27 -3.01
CA ARG A 181 4.92 19.35 -3.72
C ARG A 181 5.52 18.96 -5.07
N ARG A 182 5.46 17.67 -5.39
CA ARG A 182 5.92 17.11 -6.67
C ARG A 182 4.73 16.43 -7.34
N PHE A 183 4.56 16.63 -8.63
CA PHE A 183 3.64 15.85 -9.45
C PHE A 183 4.32 15.47 -10.76
N ILE A 184 3.82 14.44 -11.41
CA ILE A 184 4.42 13.91 -12.63
C ILE A 184 3.85 14.61 -13.86
N GLY A 185 4.50 14.45 -15.00
CA GLY A 185 3.96 14.78 -16.32
C GLY A 185 4.48 13.80 -17.35
N VAL A 186 3.69 13.55 -18.37
CA VAL A 186 4.01 12.55 -19.41
C VAL A 186 3.78 13.12 -20.79
N GLU A 187 4.38 12.48 -21.78
CA GLU A 187 4.07 12.70 -23.19
C GLU A 187 3.46 11.44 -23.78
N ALA A 188 2.31 11.58 -24.46
CA ALA A 188 1.70 10.51 -25.23
C ALA A 188 1.04 11.10 -26.48
N ASN A 189 1.24 10.44 -27.64
CA ASN A 189 0.78 10.91 -28.95
C ASN A 189 1.23 12.36 -29.28
N GLY A 190 2.46 12.73 -28.87
CA GLY A 190 3.01 14.08 -29.11
C GLY A 190 2.42 15.19 -28.23
N ILE A 191 1.50 14.87 -27.30
CA ILE A 191 0.92 15.83 -26.36
C ILE A 191 1.59 15.65 -25.00
N ARG A 192 2.13 16.73 -24.46
CA ARG A 192 2.67 16.80 -23.09
C ARG A 192 1.63 17.34 -22.13
N TYR A 193 1.44 16.63 -21.02
CA TYR A 193 0.48 17.03 -19.99
C TYR A 193 0.96 16.60 -18.59
N SER A 194 0.54 17.37 -17.59
CA SER A 194 0.84 17.07 -16.18
C SER A 194 -0.18 16.09 -15.61
N ALA A 195 0.12 15.56 -14.42
CA ALA A 195 -0.80 14.72 -13.67
C ALA A 195 -2.18 15.36 -13.51
N LEU A 196 -2.28 16.68 -13.41
CA LEU A 196 -3.56 17.39 -13.29
C LEU A 196 -4.52 17.17 -14.46
N SER A 197 -4.02 16.77 -15.63
CA SER A 197 -4.81 16.44 -16.82
C SER A 197 -4.93 14.94 -17.09
N MET A 198 -4.29 14.10 -16.28
CA MET A 198 -4.38 12.64 -16.39
C MET A 198 -5.72 12.14 -15.86
N SER A 199 -6.20 11.04 -16.43
CA SER A 199 -7.34 10.30 -15.84
C SER A 199 -6.96 9.63 -14.52
N ALA A 200 -7.94 9.33 -13.67
CA ALA A 200 -7.71 8.67 -12.37
C ALA A 200 -6.91 7.36 -12.50
N GLY A 201 -7.26 6.52 -13.48
CA GLY A 201 -6.58 5.25 -13.74
C GLY A 201 -5.15 5.44 -14.23
N GLU A 202 -4.91 6.44 -15.08
CA GLU A 202 -3.58 6.78 -15.59
C GLU A 202 -2.66 7.28 -14.47
N GLN A 203 -3.11 8.26 -13.67
CA GLN A 203 -2.35 8.72 -12.51
C GLN A 203 -2.01 7.55 -11.57
N LYS A 204 -2.97 6.64 -11.37
CA LYS A 204 -2.77 5.49 -10.49
C LYS A 204 -1.71 4.53 -11.00
N MET A 205 -1.71 4.24 -12.30
CA MET A 205 -0.69 3.38 -12.90
C MET A 205 0.71 3.95 -12.70
N PHE A 206 0.90 5.25 -12.91
CA PHE A 206 2.20 5.88 -12.67
C PHE A 206 2.57 6.00 -11.19
N LEU A 207 1.58 6.05 -10.28
CA LEU A 207 1.86 5.97 -8.84
C LEU A 207 2.33 4.57 -8.40
N LEU A 208 1.93 3.52 -9.13
CA LEU A 208 2.29 2.13 -8.83
C LEU A 208 3.67 1.71 -9.37
N LEU A 209 4.20 2.44 -10.36
CA LEU A 209 5.43 2.13 -11.08
C LEU A 209 6.61 2.94 -10.54
#